data_AF-K3WFQ9-F1
#
_entry.id   AF-K3WFQ9-F1
#
_cell.length_a   1.000
_cell.length_b   1.000
_cell.length_c   1.000
_cell.angle_alpha   90.00
_cell.angle_beta   90.00
_cell.angle_gamma   90.00
#
_symmetry.space_group_name_H-M   'P 1'
#
loop_
_entity.id
_entity.type
_entity.pdbx_description
1 polymer ?
#
loop_
_entity_poly.entity_id
_entity_poly.type
_entity_poly.pdbx_seq_one_letter_code
_entity_poly.pdbx_strand_id
1 'polypeptide(L)'
;MTRLKKFKTSLNSNTVHPLGPVRLLVKANHQWIPSSLDFMTGVALTPQKGQIAAVVPPIVSLTNRSVAPINVADASTTTVHLQQRFCLKVWVDALQTLSILLYNTSYCVAFTWFSNWVFSRGNILTRRSVAEQSNFEFFAGTFFLVHSTTYWIMLITQTQVLMPFQFLSHSSTRSQPSFLFCLGRLLRHTLPIYLLSVVLFASMLYLLKHASAAVKELKPEFYICCLLVHVYVTGIIIAVRRIFQHETMEGQWRYPPGNESSPTRSTSFWKSVAFFGKAYVRDISKVILVCCAGLYIQLVSQSTVTGTWSFIAYTIGSLLLKTIVKEIAKVGIVKLRVRDPRSIFVVFGLPTVLIDTQMRIMLQRTQHTNLTMLWTMGMACIEIATRATKMMSMKRSIQRRERATGAGENEQDRNAAQVYSVRTANNFHQWKRQMLAFQIAESYANMSAEYIAIGCSTSILYFYWDHPKYKLSGRRDAAPSSPLPGYQMSTLVIQIVVEICVDYASCVLEIAQGLQFQEIRKYRRFLGLLFVSIATINVQICTTTYFQA
;
A
#
# COMPACT_ATOMS: atom_id res chain seq x y z
N MET A 1 -34.62 35.41 -45.90
CA MET A 1 -34.61 34.58 -44.68
C MET A 1 -33.37 33.67 -44.70
N THR A 2 -32.15 34.21 -44.91
CA THR A 2 -31.17 34.75 -43.94
C THR A 2 -30.69 33.67 -42.94
N ARG A 3 -29.43 33.22 -42.91
CA ARG A 3 -28.21 33.68 -43.59
C ARG A 3 -27.12 32.59 -43.54
N LEU A 4 -26.81 32.01 -44.69
CA LEU A 4 -25.47 31.54 -45.06
C LEU A 4 -24.55 32.77 -45.20
N LYS A 5 -23.31 32.70 -44.69
CA LYS A 5 -22.15 33.48 -45.16
C LYS A 5 -20.92 32.57 -45.08
N LYS A 6 -20.44 32.01 -46.20
CA LYS A 6 -19.54 32.56 -47.24
C LYS A 6 -18.16 32.96 -46.72
N PHE A 7 -17.12 32.27 -47.20
CA PHE A 7 -16.07 32.75 -48.11
C PHE A 7 -15.13 31.57 -48.43
N LYS A 8 -15.21 30.90 -49.59
CA LYS A 8 -14.75 31.22 -50.96
C LYS A 8 -13.23 31.39 -51.11
N THR A 9 -12.69 30.50 -51.96
CA THR A 9 -11.34 30.33 -52.50
C THR A 9 -10.87 31.43 -53.45
N SER A 10 -9.55 31.67 -53.49
CA SER A 10 -8.82 32.23 -54.63
C SER A 10 -7.34 31.79 -54.55
N LEU A 11 -6.87 31.10 -55.59
CA LEU A 11 -5.46 30.97 -55.98
C LEU A 11 -5.00 32.30 -56.61
N ASN A 12 -3.77 32.79 -56.38
CA ASN A 12 -2.59 32.51 -57.22
C ASN A 12 -1.34 33.36 -56.85
N SER A 13 -0.18 32.86 -57.27
CA SER A 13 1.15 33.49 -57.48
C SER A 13 2.19 33.52 -56.33
N ASN A 14 3.20 32.64 -56.53
CA ASN A 14 4.65 32.84 -56.40
C ASN A 14 5.23 33.51 -55.15
N THR A 15 5.82 32.70 -54.27
CA THR A 15 7.17 32.95 -53.74
C THR A 15 7.72 31.68 -53.08
N VAL A 16 8.84 31.20 -53.61
CA VAL A 16 9.64 30.09 -53.09
C VAL A 16 10.52 30.63 -51.96
N HIS A 17 10.43 30.08 -50.74
CA HIS A 17 11.52 30.06 -49.75
C HIS A 17 11.26 28.99 -48.64
N PRO A 18 12.30 28.40 -48.03
CA PRO A 18 12.24 27.11 -47.37
C PRO A 18 11.72 27.20 -45.92
N LEU A 19 10.71 26.38 -45.60
CA LEU A 19 10.18 26.21 -44.24
C LEU A 19 11.05 25.22 -43.44
N GLY A 20 11.79 25.76 -42.48
CA GLY A 20 12.33 25.00 -41.34
C GLY A 20 11.19 24.55 -40.39
N PRO A 21 11.47 23.60 -39.48
CA PRO A 21 10.42 22.96 -38.68
C PRO A 21 9.78 23.94 -37.69
N VAL A 22 8.50 24.22 -37.93
CA VAL A 22 7.58 24.93 -37.05
C VAL A 22 7.45 24.17 -35.73
N ARG A 23 8.00 24.74 -34.66
CA ARG A 23 7.71 24.32 -33.27
C ARG A 23 6.26 24.68 -32.95
N LEU A 24 5.38 23.69 -32.99
CA LEU A 24 4.05 23.75 -32.39
C LEU A 24 4.19 23.87 -30.86
N LEU A 25 4.12 25.10 -30.38
CA LEU A 25 3.94 25.47 -28.99
C LEU A 25 2.50 25.13 -28.58
N VAL A 26 2.27 23.86 -28.21
CA VAL A 26 1.06 23.46 -27.51
C VAL A 26 1.14 24.01 -26.10
N LYS A 27 0.31 25.02 -25.86
CA LYS A 27 0.03 25.68 -24.58
C LYS A 27 -0.48 24.63 -23.58
N ALA A 28 0.43 23.97 -22.85
CA ALA A 28 0.13 23.07 -21.76
C ALA A 28 -0.33 23.86 -20.53
N ASN A 29 -1.56 24.36 -20.58
CA ASN A 29 -2.22 24.99 -19.44
C ASN A 29 -2.86 23.91 -18.56
N HIS A 30 -2.03 23.21 -17.80
CA HIS A 30 -2.44 22.51 -16.58
C HIS A 30 -1.21 22.46 -15.67
N GLN A 31 -1.18 23.32 -14.66
CA GLN A 31 -0.27 23.22 -13.52
C GLN A 31 -0.42 21.84 -12.88
N TRP A 32 0.46 20.91 -13.27
CA TRP A 32 0.65 19.63 -12.60
C TRP A 32 1.32 19.89 -11.26
N ILE A 33 0.51 20.13 -10.22
CA ILE A 33 0.96 20.05 -8.83
C ILE A 33 0.95 18.56 -8.48
N PRO A 34 2.10 17.92 -8.19
CA PRO A 34 2.12 16.52 -7.80
C PRO A 34 1.27 16.32 -6.53
N SER A 35 0.44 15.28 -6.54
CA SER A 35 -0.35 14.85 -5.39
C SER A 35 0.57 14.35 -4.27
N SER A 36 0.07 14.22 -3.05
CA SER A 36 0.85 13.72 -1.89
C SER A 36 1.35 12.29 -2.09
N LEU A 37 0.66 11.50 -2.94
CA LEU A 37 1.15 10.21 -3.42
C LEU A 37 2.37 10.39 -4.32
N ASP A 38 2.35 11.31 -5.30
CA ASP A 38 3.51 11.58 -6.17
C ASP A 38 4.78 11.99 -5.38
N PHE A 39 4.59 12.53 -4.18
CA PHE A 39 5.68 12.90 -3.28
C PHE A 39 6.20 11.72 -2.46
N MET A 40 5.33 10.80 -2.02
CA MET A 40 5.77 9.52 -1.42
C MET A 40 6.34 8.54 -2.46
N THR A 41 6.08 8.77 -3.75
CA THR A 41 6.44 7.85 -4.85
C THR A 41 7.54 8.40 -5.77
N GLY A 42 7.92 9.67 -5.62
CA GLY A 42 8.92 10.38 -6.41
C GLY A 42 10.38 10.13 -6.05
N VAL A 43 10.79 8.88 -5.80
CA VAL A 43 12.20 8.51 -5.56
C VAL A 43 12.67 7.48 -6.59
N ALA A 44 13.62 7.93 -7.43
CA ALA A 44 14.59 7.21 -8.25
C ALA A 44 14.12 6.46 -9.52
N LEU A 45 14.00 7.22 -10.63
CA LEU A 45 14.55 6.80 -11.93
C LEU A 45 15.13 8.05 -12.62
N THR A 46 16.40 8.35 -12.37
CA THR A 46 17.22 9.02 -13.38
C THR A 46 17.72 7.93 -14.33
N PRO A 47 17.45 7.98 -15.65
CA PRO A 47 18.19 7.15 -16.58
C PRO A 47 19.61 7.70 -16.62
N GLN A 48 20.57 6.88 -16.18
CA GLN A 48 21.99 7.13 -16.38
C GLN A 48 22.23 7.18 -17.90
N LYS A 49 22.26 8.38 -18.48
CA LYS A 49 22.77 8.60 -19.84
C LYS A 49 24.28 8.39 -19.79
N GLY A 50 24.72 7.19 -20.17
CA GLY A 50 26.12 6.84 -20.34
C GLY A 50 26.27 5.87 -21.50
N GLN A 51 26.70 6.41 -22.65
CA GLN A 51 27.39 5.76 -23.77
C GLN A 51 27.02 4.30 -24.11
N ILE A 52 26.10 4.13 -25.05
CA ILE A 52 26.07 2.93 -25.91
C ILE A 52 26.93 3.26 -27.12
N ALA A 53 28.21 2.89 -27.06
CA ALA A 53 29.02 2.73 -28.26
C ALA A 53 28.44 1.53 -29.03
N ALA A 54 28.00 1.76 -30.25
CA ALA A 54 27.61 0.72 -31.18
C ALA A 54 28.85 -0.11 -31.53
N VAL A 55 29.00 -1.28 -30.92
CA VAL A 55 29.91 -2.33 -31.40
C VAL A 55 29.07 -3.26 -32.26
N VAL A 56 29.16 -3.04 -33.57
CA VAL A 56 28.71 -3.98 -34.60
C VAL A 56 29.61 -5.21 -34.50
N PRO A 57 29.10 -6.41 -34.19
CA PRO A 57 29.90 -7.62 -34.33
C PRO A 57 30.07 -7.93 -35.83
N PRO A 58 31.25 -8.37 -36.28
CA PRO A 58 31.48 -8.71 -37.67
C PRO A 58 30.66 -9.95 -38.04
N ILE A 59 30.08 -9.90 -39.23
CA ILE A 59 29.51 -11.05 -39.94
C ILE A 59 30.66 -12.04 -40.15
N VAL A 60 30.69 -13.10 -39.35
CA VAL A 60 31.54 -14.28 -39.59
C VAL A 60 30.72 -15.25 -40.43
N SER A 61 31.16 -15.45 -41.67
CA SER A 61 30.68 -16.52 -42.55
C SER A 61 31.06 -17.87 -41.94
N LEU A 62 30.06 -18.63 -41.49
CA LEU A 62 30.24 -20.03 -41.12
C LEU A 62 30.16 -20.88 -42.38
N THR A 63 31.35 -21.20 -42.90
CA THR A 63 31.60 -22.29 -43.83
C THR A 63 31.28 -23.64 -43.18
N ASN A 64 30.77 -24.55 -44.02
CA ASN A 64 30.47 -25.97 -43.75
C ASN A 64 31.35 -26.61 -42.66
N ARG A 65 30.75 -26.89 -41.49
CA ARG A 65 31.24 -27.90 -40.56
C ARG A 65 30.23 -29.03 -40.47
N SER A 66 30.70 -30.21 -40.87
CA SER A 66 30.08 -31.52 -40.70
C SER A 66 29.32 -31.62 -39.38
N VAL A 67 28.02 -31.89 -39.48
CA VAL A 67 27.16 -32.24 -38.35
C VAL A 67 27.55 -33.65 -37.92
N ALA A 68 28.32 -33.75 -36.84
CA ALA A 68 28.43 -35.01 -36.10
C ALA A 68 27.04 -35.33 -35.49
N PRO A 69 26.60 -36.60 -35.51
CA PRO A 69 25.32 -36.98 -34.94
C PRO A 69 25.35 -36.71 -33.42
N ILE A 70 24.50 -35.80 -32.97
CA ILE A 70 24.25 -35.58 -31.54
C ILE A 70 23.62 -36.87 -31.01
N ASN A 71 24.33 -37.56 -30.13
CA ASN A 71 23.80 -38.72 -29.41
C ASN A 71 22.51 -38.31 -28.68
N VAL A 72 21.40 -38.92 -29.08
CA VAL A 72 20.06 -38.66 -28.52
C VAL A 72 20.01 -38.94 -27.00
N ALA A 73 20.95 -39.74 -26.48
CA ALA A 73 21.12 -40.00 -25.04
C ALA A 73 21.72 -38.82 -24.24
N ASP A 74 22.53 -37.95 -24.85
CA ASP A 74 23.09 -36.78 -24.15
C ASP A 74 22.07 -35.62 -24.09
N ALA A 75 21.20 -35.52 -25.09
CA ALA A 75 20.12 -34.53 -25.12
C ALA A 75 19.03 -34.81 -24.07
N SER A 76 18.70 -36.09 -23.82
CA SER A 76 17.72 -36.48 -22.78
C SER A 76 18.27 -36.24 -21.37
N THR A 77 19.54 -36.55 -21.12
CA THR A 77 20.19 -36.33 -19.82
C THR A 77 20.33 -34.84 -19.50
N THR A 78 20.67 -34.03 -20.51
CA THR A 78 20.80 -32.57 -20.37
C THR A 78 19.44 -31.89 -20.14
N THR A 79 18.38 -32.33 -20.83
CA THR A 79 17.01 -31.80 -20.63
C THR A 79 16.44 -32.15 -19.26
N VAL A 80 16.67 -33.37 -18.76
CA VAL A 80 16.28 -33.77 -17.40
C VAL A 80 17.01 -32.93 -16.34
N HIS A 81 18.31 -32.71 -16.48
CA HIS A 81 19.07 -31.85 -15.56
C HIS A 81 18.63 -30.38 -15.59
N LEU A 82 18.31 -29.83 -16.77
CA LEU A 82 17.78 -28.47 -16.92
C LEU A 82 16.39 -28.34 -16.28
N GLN A 83 15.51 -29.31 -16.49
CA GLN A 83 14.16 -29.33 -15.91
C GLN A 83 14.20 -29.49 -14.39
N GLN A 84 15.11 -30.32 -13.86
CA GLN A 84 15.31 -30.49 -12.43
C GLN A 84 15.90 -29.22 -11.77
N ARG A 85 16.88 -28.57 -12.41
CA ARG A 85 17.43 -27.28 -11.95
C ARG A 85 16.39 -26.16 -11.99
N PHE A 86 15.55 -26.14 -13.02
CA PHE A 86 14.42 -25.20 -13.12
C PHE A 86 13.42 -25.44 -11.99
N CYS A 87 13.03 -26.70 -11.76
CA CYS A 87 12.12 -27.06 -10.69
C CYS A 87 12.67 -26.63 -9.32
N LEU A 88 13.91 -27.01 -8.98
CA LEU A 88 14.54 -26.62 -7.71
C LEU A 88 14.58 -25.10 -7.51
N LYS A 89 14.90 -24.34 -8.57
CA LYS A 89 14.95 -22.89 -8.53
C LYS A 89 13.59 -22.26 -8.18
N VAL A 90 12.49 -22.79 -8.72
CA VAL A 90 11.13 -22.30 -8.42
C VAL A 90 10.82 -22.43 -6.93
N TRP A 91 11.11 -23.59 -6.34
CA TRP A 91 10.89 -23.82 -4.90
C TRP A 91 11.74 -22.89 -4.02
N VAL A 92 13.03 -22.73 -4.37
CA VAL A 92 13.93 -21.84 -3.63
C VAL A 92 13.50 -20.37 -3.74
N ASP A 93 13.11 -19.91 -4.93
CA ASP A 93 12.64 -18.54 -5.15
C ASP A 93 11.32 -18.26 -4.40
N ALA A 94 10.43 -19.26 -4.31
CA ALA A 94 9.21 -19.20 -3.51
C ALA A 94 9.55 -19.08 -2.01
N LEU A 95 10.42 -19.95 -1.50
CA LEU A 95 10.83 -19.96 -0.10
C LEU A 95 11.49 -18.63 0.30
N GLN A 96 12.36 -18.10 -0.55
CA GLN A 96 13.03 -16.83 -0.31
C GLN A 96 12.03 -15.66 -0.32
N THR A 97 11.04 -15.68 -1.22
CA THR A 97 9.99 -14.65 -1.27
C THR A 97 9.15 -14.67 0.00
N LEU A 98 8.71 -15.85 0.43
CA LEU A 98 7.95 -16.03 1.66
C LEU A 98 8.78 -15.66 2.91
N SER A 99 10.07 -16.04 2.96
CA SER A 99 10.96 -15.69 4.07
C SER A 99 11.13 -14.18 4.23
N ILE A 100 11.29 -13.44 3.12
CA ILE A 100 11.38 -11.97 3.16
C ILE A 100 10.05 -11.37 3.62
N LEU A 101 8.94 -11.93 3.16
CA LEU A 101 7.60 -11.50 3.57
C LEU A 101 7.41 -11.69 5.07
N LEU A 102 7.65 -12.90 5.59
CA LEU A 102 7.56 -13.25 7.01
C LEU A 102 8.50 -12.38 7.86
N TYR A 103 9.72 -12.11 7.39
CA TYR A 103 10.63 -11.20 8.06
C TYR A 103 10.02 -9.81 8.21
N ASN A 104 9.49 -9.22 7.13
CA ASN A 104 8.90 -7.88 7.20
C ASN A 104 7.62 -7.84 8.04
N THR A 105 6.76 -8.87 7.94
CA THR A 105 5.51 -8.93 8.72
C THR A 105 5.78 -9.22 10.18
N SER A 106 6.85 -9.94 10.55
CA SER A 106 7.22 -10.20 11.95
C SER A 106 7.52 -8.91 12.74
N TYR A 107 8.24 -7.94 12.15
CA TYR A 107 8.45 -6.62 12.79
C TYR A 107 7.14 -5.87 13.00
N CYS A 108 6.27 -5.95 12.00
CA CYS A 108 4.95 -5.33 12.06
C CYS A 108 4.10 -5.95 13.19
N VAL A 109 4.09 -7.28 13.29
CA VAL A 109 3.40 -8.03 14.35
C VAL A 109 3.98 -7.65 15.72
N ALA A 110 5.30 -7.67 15.89
CA ALA A 110 5.95 -7.29 17.15
C ALA A 110 5.61 -5.85 17.57
N PHE A 111 5.63 -4.91 16.61
CA PHE A 111 5.23 -3.53 16.84
C PHE A 111 3.76 -3.39 17.25
N THR A 112 2.87 -4.12 16.59
CA THR A 112 1.44 -4.15 16.92
C THR A 112 1.18 -4.73 18.31
N TRP A 113 1.88 -5.81 18.68
CA TRP A 113 1.83 -6.38 20.02
C TRP A 113 2.29 -5.37 21.07
N PHE A 114 3.42 -4.71 20.84
CA PHE A 114 3.91 -3.66 21.73
C PHE A 114 2.92 -2.49 21.83
N SER A 115 2.35 -2.04 20.71
CA SER A 115 1.38 -0.94 20.68
C SER A 115 0.11 -1.29 21.45
N ASN A 116 -0.46 -2.48 21.24
CA ASN A 116 -1.64 -2.93 21.99
C ASN A 116 -1.34 -3.12 23.48
N TRP A 117 -0.15 -3.60 23.83
CA TRP A 117 0.28 -3.64 25.23
C TRP A 117 0.30 -2.25 25.85
N VAL A 118 0.89 -1.26 25.17
CA VAL A 118 0.92 0.15 25.61
C VAL A 118 -0.50 0.72 25.73
N PHE A 119 -1.35 0.51 24.71
CA PHE A 119 -2.73 1.01 24.69
C PHE A 119 -3.64 0.35 25.73
N SER A 120 -3.37 -0.90 26.11
CA SER A 120 -4.09 -1.58 27.20
C SER A 120 -3.84 -0.95 28.58
N ARG A 121 -2.79 -0.14 28.74
CA ARG A 121 -2.48 0.51 30.03
C ARG A 121 -3.22 1.83 30.24
N GLY A 122 -3.82 2.40 29.20
CA GLY A 122 -4.53 3.68 29.33
C GLY A 122 -3.59 4.84 29.58
N ASN A 123 -3.89 5.61 30.62
CA ASN A 123 -3.07 6.74 31.02
C ASN A 123 -1.83 6.29 31.81
N ILE A 124 -0.70 6.15 31.13
CA ILE A 124 0.57 5.73 31.75
C ILE A 124 1.13 6.81 32.67
N LEU A 125 0.75 8.08 32.50
CA LEU A 125 1.30 9.21 33.26
C LEU A 125 0.84 9.23 34.72
N THR A 126 -0.37 8.74 35.01
CA THR A 126 -0.92 8.78 36.37
C THR A 126 -0.45 7.63 37.24
N ARG A 127 0.22 6.62 36.67
CA ARG A 127 0.74 5.42 37.34
C ARG A 127 -0.31 4.61 38.13
N ARG A 128 -1.59 4.91 37.94
CA ARG A 128 -2.73 4.19 38.55
C ARG A 128 -2.99 2.90 37.81
N SER A 129 -3.52 1.90 38.53
CA SER A 129 -3.94 0.65 37.91
C SER A 129 -5.09 0.91 36.92
N VAL A 130 -5.24 0.05 35.90
CA VAL A 130 -6.28 0.22 34.87
C VAL A 130 -7.70 0.20 35.47
N ALA A 131 -7.90 -0.53 36.57
CA ALA A 131 -9.17 -0.58 37.28
C ALA A 131 -9.50 0.72 38.01
N GLU A 132 -8.49 1.45 38.49
CA GLU A 132 -8.64 2.72 39.21
C GLU A 132 -8.82 3.92 38.27
N GLN A 133 -8.41 3.81 37.01
CA GLN A 133 -8.58 4.87 36.04
C GLN A 133 -10.07 5.04 35.68
N SER A 134 -10.54 6.29 35.71
CA SER A 134 -11.88 6.61 35.17
C SER A 134 -11.93 6.29 33.67
N ASN A 135 -13.11 6.01 33.10
CA ASN A 135 -13.25 5.75 31.66
C ASN A 135 -12.68 6.90 30.84
N PHE A 136 -12.96 8.14 31.25
CA PHE A 136 -12.44 9.33 30.57
C PHE A 136 -10.92 9.44 30.65
N GLU A 137 -10.32 9.21 31.83
CA GLU A 137 -8.87 9.27 32.01
C GLU A 137 -8.16 8.21 31.18
N PHE A 138 -8.62 6.96 31.26
CA PHE A 138 -8.10 5.85 30.45
C PHE A 138 -8.20 6.18 28.97
N PHE A 139 -9.37 6.65 28.52
CA PHE A 139 -9.63 6.98 27.14
C PHE A 139 -8.72 8.10 26.62
N ALA A 140 -8.62 9.20 27.36
CA ALA A 140 -7.77 10.34 27.01
C ALA A 140 -6.29 9.91 26.92
N GLY A 141 -5.82 9.08 27.86
CA GLY A 141 -4.48 8.50 27.84
C GLY A 141 -4.23 7.61 26.63
N THR A 142 -5.10 6.62 26.38
CA THR A 142 -5.01 5.74 25.22
C THR A 142 -5.02 6.52 23.92
N PHE A 143 -5.90 7.50 23.78
CA PHE A 143 -5.96 8.32 22.58
C PHE A 143 -4.72 9.19 22.38
N PHE A 144 -4.19 9.80 23.44
CA PHE A 144 -2.92 10.52 23.35
C PHE A 144 -1.80 9.60 22.85
N LEU A 145 -1.73 8.37 23.37
CA LEU A 145 -0.75 7.37 22.93
C LEU A 145 -0.97 6.96 21.48
N VAL A 146 -2.21 6.74 21.05
CA VAL A 146 -2.58 6.45 19.66
C VAL A 146 -2.15 7.59 18.72
N HIS A 147 -2.55 8.82 19.04
CA HIS A 147 -2.26 10.02 18.26
C HIS A 147 -0.76 10.27 18.13
N SER A 148 -0.02 10.10 19.23
CA SER A 148 1.44 10.26 19.29
C SER A 148 2.17 9.16 18.52
N THR A 149 1.73 7.91 18.66
CA THR A 149 2.29 6.77 17.93
C THR A 149 2.15 6.97 16.42
N THR A 150 0.98 7.40 15.93
CA THR A 150 0.78 7.70 14.51
C THR A 150 1.68 8.83 14.03
N TYR A 151 1.82 9.90 14.82
CA TYR A 151 2.71 11.01 14.47
C TYR A 151 4.15 10.52 14.28
N TRP A 152 4.68 9.73 15.23
CA TRP A 152 6.03 9.17 15.14
C TRP A 152 6.22 8.23 13.94
N ILE A 153 5.27 7.34 13.66
CA ILE A 153 5.37 6.43 12.51
C ILE A 153 5.34 7.22 11.19
N MET A 154 4.49 8.24 11.09
CA MET A 154 4.43 9.09 9.90
C MET A 154 5.72 9.89 9.73
N LEU A 155 6.32 10.41 10.81
CA LEU A 155 7.63 11.04 10.77
C LEU A 155 8.73 10.09 10.29
N ILE A 156 8.82 8.88 10.86
CA ILE A 156 9.82 7.88 10.48
C ILE A 156 9.65 7.50 9.00
N THR A 157 8.41 7.28 8.56
CA THR A 157 8.09 6.92 7.17
C THR A 157 8.49 8.02 6.21
N GLN A 158 8.18 9.28 6.51
CA GLN A 158 8.56 10.41 5.66
C GLN A 158 10.06 10.76 5.72
N THR A 159 10.72 10.46 6.83
CA THR A 159 12.19 10.62 6.94
C THR A 159 12.91 9.72 5.94
N GLN A 160 12.42 8.49 5.76
CA GLN A 160 12.97 7.54 4.78
C GLN A 160 12.76 8.00 3.34
N VAL A 161 11.71 8.78 3.06
CA VAL A 161 11.49 9.43 1.76
C VAL A 161 12.55 10.51 1.47
N LEU A 162 13.05 11.18 2.51
CA LEU A 162 14.03 12.27 2.37
C LEU A 162 15.49 11.80 2.26
N MET A 163 15.85 10.66 2.85
CA MET A 163 17.23 10.17 2.87
C MET A 163 17.92 10.03 1.49
N PRO A 164 17.23 9.65 0.40
CA PRO A 164 17.88 9.50 -0.91
C PRO A 164 18.33 10.82 -1.55
N PHE A 165 17.84 11.97 -1.09
CA PHE A 165 18.12 13.27 -1.70
C PHE A 165 19.41 13.91 -1.17
N GLN A 166 20.08 14.68 -2.02
CA GLN A 166 21.28 15.40 -1.64
C GLN A 166 20.93 16.76 -1.09
N PHE A 167 21.27 17.00 0.18
CA PHE A 167 21.01 18.27 0.84
C PHE A 167 22.09 19.30 0.53
N LEU A 168 21.68 20.56 0.31
CA LEU A 168 22.58 21.68 0.01
C LEU A 168 23.62 21.91 1.13
N SER A 169 23.20 21.70 2.38
CA SER A 169 24.07 21.78 3.56
C SER A 169 25.21 20.77 3.57
N HIS A 170 25.13 19.69 2.79
CA HIS A 170 26.14 18.63 2.68
C HIS A 170 26.72 18.55 1.26
N SER A 171 26.56 19.61 0.46
CA SER A 171 26.98 19.63 -0.96
C SER A 171 28.49 19.44 -1.15
N SER A 172 29.31 19.80 -0.16
CA SER A 172 30.76 19.64 -0.21
C SER A 172 31.26 18.20 -0.01
N THR A 173 30.48 17.32 0.64
CA THR A 173 30.98 16.00 1.09
C THR A 173 30.42 14.81 0.29
N ARG A 174 29.50 15.02 -0.67
CA ARG A 174 28.79 13.96 -1.45
C ARG A 174 28.21 12.81 -0.59
N SER A 175 28.07 13.03 0.72
CA SER A 175 27.63 12.04 1.69
C SER A 175 26.11 12.07 1.80
N GLN A 176 25.47 10.89 1.82
CA GLN A 176 24.03 10.81 2.08
C GLN A 176 23.72 11.34 3.49
N PRO A 177 22.60 12.07 3.67
CA PRO A 177 22.22 12.59 4.98
C PRO A 177 21.92 11.44 5.95
N SER A 178 22.27 11.63 7.22
CA SER A 178 21.95 10.65 8.26
C SER A 178 20.44 10.65 8.55
N PHE A 179 19.90 9.51 9.00
CA PHE A 179 18.49 9.39 9.37
C PHE A 179 18.09 10.42 10.43
N LEU A 180 18.92 10.60 11.47
CA LEU A 180 18.67 11.55 12.56
C LEU A 180 18.67 13.00 12.08
N PHE A 181 19.52 13.34 11.10
CA PHE A 181 19.52 14.67 10.49
C PHE A 181 18.19 14.99 9.82
N CYS A 182 17.69 14.09 8.95
CA CYS A 182 16.41 14.26 8.29
C CYS A 182 15.24 14.27 9.31
N LEU A 183 15.27 13.39 10.31
CA LEU A 183 14.24 13.29 11.34
C LEU A 183 14.17 14.57 12.17
N GLY A 184 15.31 15.07 12.67
CA GLY A 184 15.35 16.29 13.48
C GLY A 184 14.83 17.51 12.72
N ARG A 185 15.12 17.59 11.42
CA ARG A 185 14.63 18.67 10.56
C ARG A 185 13.12 18.60 10.35
N LEU A 186 12.61 17.40 10.06
CA LEU A 186 11.16 17.19 9.90
C LEU A 186 10.40 17.45 11.22
N LEU A 187 10.96 16.99 12.35
CA LEU A 187 10.41 17.23 13.69
C LEU A 187 10.32 18.74 13.96
N ARG A 188 11.40 19.50 13.72
CA ARG A 188 11.42 20.96 13.93
C ARG A 188 10.30 21.68 13.17
N HIS A 189 10.01 21.27 11.93
CA HIS A 189 8.97 21.90 11.10
C HIS A 189 7.54 21.47 11.44
N THR A 190 7.34 20.32 12.08
CA THR A 190 6.02 19.71 12.26
C THR A 190 5.56 19.67 13.71
N LEU A 191 6.49 19.79 14.67
CA LEU A 191 6.21 19.76 16.11
C LEU A 191 5.15 20.81 16.52
N PRO A 192 5.16 22.07 16.05
CA PRO A 192 4.13 23.04 16.43
C PRO A 192 2.72 22.62 15.97
N ILE A 193 2.61 22.03 14.77
CA ILE A 193 1.33 21.54 14.23
C ILE A 193 0.85 20.33 15.03
N TYR A 194 1.76 19.43 15.40
CA TYR A 194 1.44 18.29 16.26
C TYR A 194 0.96 18.76 17.65
N LEU A 195 1.67 19.67 18.31
CA LEU A 195 1.25 20.22 19.61
C LEU A 195 -0.12 20.90 19.51
N LEU A 196 -0.36 21.68 18.45
CA LEU A 196 -1.68 22.25 18.18
C LEU A 196 -2.76 21.17 18.05
N SER A 197 -2.49 20.09 17.33
CA SER A 197 -3.45 18.99 17.18
C SER A 197 -3.77 18.29 18.51
N VAL A 198 -2.79 18.17 19.43
CA VAL A 198 -2.98 17.61 20.77
C VAL A 198 -3.87 18.53 21.62
N VAL A 199 -3.62 19.84 21.60
CA VAL A 199 -4.43 20.83 22.33
C VAL A 199 -5.87 20.84 21.81
N LEU A 200 -6.05 20.85 20.49
CA LEU A 200 -7.38 20.79 19.86
C LEU A 200 -8.10 19.50 20.25
N PHE A 201 -7.40 18.37 20.28
CA PHE A 201 -7.98 17.10 20.68
C PHE A 201 -8.42 17.10 22.14
N ALA A 202 -7.54 17.52 23.06
CA ALA A 202 -7.87 17.60 24.48
C ALA A 202 -9.09 18.51 24.73
N SER A 203 -9.17 19.63 24.01
CA SER A 203 -10.31 20.54 24.05
C SER A 203 -11.59 19.87 23.57
N MET A 204 -11.55 19.14 22.46
CA MET A 204 -12.71 18.42 21.91
C MET A 204 -13.16 17.28 22.82
N LEU A 205 -12.24 16.53 23.44
CA LEU A 205 -12.60 15.51 24.44
C LEU A 205 -13.32 16.13 25.64
N TYR A 206 -12.86 17.29 26.11
CA TYR A 206 -13.50 18.00 27.21
C TYR A 206 -14.93 18.44 26.83
N LEU A 207 -15.16 18.89 25.60
CA LEU A 207 -16.49 19.23 25.10
C LEU A 207 -17.38 17.99 24.98
N LEU A 208 -16.88 16.89 24.42
CA LEU A 208 -17.63 15.62 24.26
C LEU A 208 -18.03 14.99 25.59
N LYS A 209 -17.27 15.23 26.66
CA LYS A 209 -17.66 14.82 28.01
C LYS A 209 -19.07 15.31 28.38
N HIS A 210 -19.42 16.52 27.94
CA HIS A 210 -20.69 17.19 28.21
C HIS A 210 -21.74 16.97 27.10
N ALA A 211 -21.43 16.18 26.07
CA ALA A 211 -22.37 15.87 24.98
C ALA A 211 -23.49 14.92 25.44
N SER A 212 -24.63 14.98 24.74
CA SER A 212 -25.79 14.12 24.99
C SER A 212 -25.48 12.64 24.69
N ALA A 213 -26.28 11.73 25.27
CA ALA A 213 -26.11 10.29 25.08
C ALA A 213 -26.20 9.87 23.60
N ALA A 214 -27.11 10.47 22.83
CA ALA A 214 -27.27 10.21 21.40
C ALA A 214 -26.00 10.53 20.59
N VAL A 215 -25.27 11.59 20.96
CA VAL A 215 -23.99 11.94 20.31
C VAL A 215 -22.91 10.94 20.70
N LYS A 216 -22.89 10.44 21.95
CA LYS A 216 -21.91 9.46 22.43
C LYS A 216 -22.09 8.08 21.80
N GLU A 217 -23.31 7.70 21.41
CA GLU A 217 -23.56 6.44 20.68
C GLU A 217 -22.86 6.38 19.32
N LEU A 218 -22.67 7.54 18.67
CA LEU A 218 -21.97 7.64 17.38
C LEU A 218 -20.45 7.49 17.51
N LYS A 219 -19.90 7.40 18.74
CA LYS A 219 -18.46 7.39 19.03
C LYS A 219 -17.68 8.48 18.26
N PRO A 220 -18.09 9.76 18.37
CA PRO A 220 -17.53 10.88 17.61
C PRO A 220 -16.04 11.09 17.86
N GLU A 221 -15.52 10.61 18.99
CA GLU A 221 -14.12 10.71 19.39
C GLU A 221 -13.19 10.06 18.37
N PHE A 222 -13.59 8.92 17.80
CA PHE A 222 -12.82 8.25 16.75
C PHE A 222 -12.72 9.11 15.49
N TYR A 223 -13.85 9.66 15.02
CA TYR A 223 -13.91 10.47 13.80
C TYR A 223 -13.16 11.80 13.97
N ILE A 224 -13.27 12.43 15.15
CA ILE A 224 -12.52 13.64 15.49
C ILE A 224 -11.03 13.35 15.53
N CYS A 225 -10.62 12.22 16.11
CA CYS A 225 -9.22 11.78 16.09
C CYS A 225 -8.72 11.61 14.65
N CYS A 226 -9.47 10.94 13.76
CA CYS A 226 -9.10 10.81 12.35
C CYS A 226 -8.89 12.17 11.66
N LEU A 227 -9.75 13.16 11.93
CA LEU A 227 -9.60 14.51 11.38
C LEU A 227 -8.36 15.23 11.94
N LEU A 228 -8.08 15.10 13.24
CA LEU A 228 -6.93 15.74 13.86
C LEU A 228 -5.60 15.07 13.50
N VAL A 229 -5.60 13.75 13.31
CA VAL A 229 -4.48 13.02 12.70
C VAL A 229 -4.17 13.59 11.32
N HIS A 230 -5.20 13.84 10.51
CA HIS A 230 -5.04 14.43 9.19
C HIS A 230 -4.40 15.83 9.19
N VAL A 231 -4.62 16.63 10.26
CA VAL A 231 -3.99 17.95 10.42
C VAL A 231 -2.47 17.82 10.42
N TYR A 232 -1.89 17.01 11.32
CA TYR A 232 -0.43 16.89 11.35
C TYR A 232 0.11 16.06 10.19
N VAL A 233 -0.65 15.09 9.64
CA VAL A 233 -0.22 14.35 8.44
C VAL A 233 -0.08 15.30 7.25
N THR A 234 -1.04 16.21 7.07
CA THR A 234 -0.96 17.28 6.07
C THR A 234 0.23 18.20 6.34
N GLY A 235 0.44 18.57 7.61
CA GLY A 235 1.61 19.35 8.04
C GLY A 235 2.94 18.69 7.69
N ILE A 236 3.08 17.39 7.96
CA ILE A 236 4.25 16.59 7.59
C ILE A 236 4.42 16.61 6.07
N ILE A 237 3.39 16.30 5.28
CA ILE A 237 3.50 16.28 3.81
C ILE A 237 3.96 17.63 3.25
N ILE A 238 3.44 18.73 3.78
CA ILE A 238 3.86 20.09 3.40
C ILE A 238 5.32 20.35 3.81
N ALA A 239 5.72 19.95 5.02
CA ALA A 239 7.08 20.11 5.50
C ALA A 239 8.09 19.34 4.62
N VAL A 240 7.80 18.08 4.29
CA VAL A 240 8.64 17.26 3.40
C VAL A 240 8.78 17.92 2.02
N ARG A 241 7.68 18.46 1.47
CA ARG A 241 7.71 19.21 0.19
C ARG A 241 8.61 20.43 0.26
N ARG A 242 8.49 21.23 1.32
CA ARG A 242 9.32 22.43 1.52
C ARG A 242 10.80 22.07 1.67
N ILE A 243 11.11 21.05 2.47
CA ILE A 243 12.47 20.54 2.64
C ILE A 243 13.05 20.12 1.30
N PHE A 244 12.32 19.34 0.52
CA PHE A 244 12.77 18.94 -0.82
C PHE A 244 13.00 20.14 -1.72
N GLN A 245 12.02 21.03 -1.88
CA GLN A 245 12.11 22.16 -2.81
C GLN A 245 13.25 23.11 -2.48
N HIS A 246 13.46 23.44 -1.20
CA HIS A 246 14.39 24.49 -0.80
C HIS A 246 15.74 24.00 -0.31
N GLU A 247 15.83 22.78 0.21
CA GLU A 247 17.01 22.30 0.93
C GLU A 247 17.75 21.17 0.21
N THR A 248 17.18 20.62 -0.88
CA THR A 248 17.83 19.60 -1.70
C THR A 248 18.30 20.13 -3.04
N MET A 249 19.39 19.58 -3.56
CA MET A 249 19.92 19.93 -4.87
C MET A 249 18.90 19.62 -5.96
N GLU A 250 18.29 18.42 -5.93
CA GLU A 250 17.30 18.00 -6.91
C GLU A 250 16.06 18.91 -6.94
N GLY A 251 15.65 19.41 -5.76
CA GLY A 251 14.58 20.39 -5.64
C GLY A 251 14.92 21.71 -6.32
N GLN A 252 16.11 22.26 -6.04
CA GLN A 252 16.57 23.51 -6.66
C GLN A 252 16.75 23.40 -8.17
N TRP A 253 17.23 22.25 -8.67
CA TRP A 253 17.34 22.01 -10.11
C TRP A 253 15.98 21.99 -10.81
N ARG A 254 14.96 21.42 -10.16
CA ARG A 254 13.59 21.35 -10.72
C ARG A 254 12.81 22.64 -10.58
N TYR A 255 13.10 23.42 -9.54
CA TYR A 255 12.47 24.69 -9.23
C TYR A 255 13.55 25.75 -9.01
N PRO A 256 14.19 26.23 -10.09
CA PRO A 256 15.24 27.23 -9.97
C PRO A 256 14.66 28.48 -9.31
N PRO A 257 15.43 29.16 -8.44
CA PRO A 257 14.96 30.23 -7.56
C PRO A 257 14.49 31.54 -8.24
N GLY A 258 14.11 31.50 -9.53
CA GLY A 258 13.63 32.64 -10.30
C GLY A 258 12.31 32.45 -11.07
N ASN A 259 11.70 31.25 -11.09
CA ASN A 259 10.51 30.97 -11.93
C ASN A 259 9.19 30.78 -11.16
N GLU A 260 9.25 30.72 -9.83
CA GLU A 260 8.10 30.98 -8.96
C GLU A 260 8.48 32.12 -8.03
N SER A 261 7.55 33.04 -7.82
CA SER A 261 7.63 34.11 -6.83
C SER A 261 8.07 33.54 -5.48
N SER A 262 9.35 33.73 -5.17
CA SER A 262 10.01 33.25 -3.97
C SER A 262 9.18 33.61 -2.73
N PRO A 263 8.74 32.64 -1.90
CA PRO A 263 8.00 32.92 -0.67
C PRO A 263 8.94 33.37 0.47
N THR A 264 10.11 33.92 0.15
CA THR A 264 11.09 34.39 1.14
C THR A 264 10.92 35.86 1.52
N ARG A 265 9.86 36.54 1.06
CA ARG A 265 9.48 37.87 1.57
C ARG A 265 7.97 37.96 1.84
N SER A 266 7.61 37.87 3.12
CA SER A 266 6.28 38.22 3.66
C SER A 266 5.09 37.53 2.97
N THR A 267 5.02 36.20 3.02
CA THR A 267 3.73 35.54 2.79
C THR A 267 2.82 35.84 3.98
N SER A 268 1.78 36.66 3.77
CA SER A 268 0.71 36.87 4.76
C SER A 268 0.30 35.53 5.37
N PHE A 269 0.15 35.49 6.71
CA PHE A 269 -0.31 34.32 7.46
C PHE A 269 -1.50 33.63 6.77
N TRP A 270 -2.46 34.42 6.27
CA TRP A 270 -3.63 33.96 5.54
C TRP A 270 -3.32 33.19 4.25
N LYS A 271 -2.26 33.55 3.52
CA LYS A 271 -1.83 32.81 2.33
C LYS A 271 -1.28 31.42 2.70
N SER A 272 -0.55 31.32 3.82
CA SER A 272 -0.05 30.03 4.32
C SER A 272 -1.20 29.16 4.85
N VAL A 273 -2.18 29.75 5.54
CA VAL A 273 -3.39 29.05 6.01
C VAL A 273 -4.23 28.57 4.82
N ALA A 274 -4.45 29.40 3.81
CA ALA A 274 -5.18 29.01 2.60
C ALA A 274 -4.48 27.87 1.84
N PHE A 275 -3.14 27.92 1.75
CA PHE A 275 -2.36 26.84 1.16
C PHE A 275 -2.50 25.53 1.95
N PHE A 276 -2.41 25.60 3.27
CA PHE A 276 -2.62 24.45 4.15
C PHE A 276 -4.03 23.88 3.99
N GLY A 277 -5.06 24.73 4.03
CA GLY A 277 -6.46 24.32 3.87
C GLY A 277 -6.70 23.64 2.52
N LYS A 278 -6.12 24.16 1.44
CA LYS A 278 -6.19 23.52 0.11
C LYS A 278 -5.55 22.13 0.10
N ALA A 279 -4.40 21.97 0.76
CA ALA A 279 -3.74 20.68 0.88
C ALA A 279 -4.56 19.69 1.73
N TYR A 280 -5.11 20.17 2.86
CA TYR A 280 -5.96 19.38 3.75
C TYR A 280 -7.22 18.85 3.04
N VAL A 281 -7.94 19.73 2.34
CA VAL A 281 -9.14 19.36 1.57
C VAL A 281 -8.81 18.41 0.43
N ARG A 282 -7.70 18.63 -0.29
CA ARG A 282 -7.29 17.74 -1.38
C ARG A 282 -7.06 16.30 -0.91
N ASP A 283 -6.49 16.13 0.28
CA ASP A 283 -6.15 14.82 0.82
C ASP A 283 -7.25 14.22 1.73
N ILE A 284 -8.41 14.88 1.85
CA ILE A 284 -9.52 14.45 2.73
C ILE A 284 -10.12 13.10 2.34
N SER A 285 -10.05 12.71 1.06
CA SER A 285 -10.55 11.42 0.57
C SER A 285 -9.91 10.23 1.29
N LYS A 286 -8.67 10.38 1.77
CA LYS A 286 -7.96 9.37 2.56
C LYS A 286 -8.54 9.23 3.96
N VAL A 287 -8.93 10.35 4.57
CA VAL A 287 -9.58 10.35 5.88
C VAL A 287 -10.97 9.73 5.77
N ILE A 288 -11.71 10.07 4.72
CA ILE A 288 -13.02 9.46 4.45
C ILE A 288 -12.89 7.94 4.36
N LEU A 289 -11.87 7.42 3.68
CA LEU A 289 -11.63 5.98 3.62
C LEU A 289 -11.39 5.36 5.01
N VAL A 290 -10.61 6.01 5.88
CA VAL A 290 -10.37 5.54 7.26
C VAL A 290 -11.64 5.63 8.11
N CYS A 291 -12.44 6.70 7.94
CA CYS A 291 -13.74 6.84 8.60
C CYS A 291 -14.72 5.74 8.15
N CYS A 292 -14.78 5.42 6.86
CA CYS A 292 -15.58 4.31 6.34
C CYS A 292 -15.12 2.96 6.90
N ALA A 293 -13.81 2.74 7.05
CA ALA A 293 -13.28 1.55 7.70
C ALA A 293 -13.68 1.47 9.18
N GLY A 294 -13.63 2.58 9.90
CA GLY A 294 -14.12 2.65 11.28
C GLY A 294 -15.61 2.38 11.39
N LEU A 295 -16.42 2.95 10.49
CA LEU A 295 -17.86 2.70 10.43
C LEU A 295 -18.14 1.20 10.17
N TYR A 296 -17.42 0.58 9.24
CA TYR A 296 -17.51 -0.86 9.00
C TYR A 296 -17.21 -1.66 10.27
N ILE A 297 -16.12 -1.35 10.98
CA ILE A 297 -15.75 -2.04 12.23
C ILE A 297 -16.80 -1.82 13.32
N GLN A 298 -17.36 -0.61 13.43
CA GLN A 298 -18.45 -0.33 14.36
C GLN A 298 -19.67 -1.21 14.09
N LEU A 299 -20.14 -1.26 12.83
CA LEU A 299 -21.29 -2.09 12.41
C LEU A 299 -21.03 -3.58 12.65
N VAL A 300 -19.84 -4.06 12.31
CA VAL A 300 -19.43 -5.46 12.52
C VAL A 300 -19.33 -5.80 14.00
N SER A 301 -18.79 -4.91 14.83
CA SER A 301 -18.63 -5.14 16.27
C SER A 301 -19.97 -5.23 17.01
N GLN A 302 -20.99 -4.53 16.52
CA GLN A 302 -22.35 -4.55 17.07
C GLN A 302 -23.13 -5.80 16.66
N SER A 303 -22.73 -6.45 15.56
CA SER A 303 -23.38 -7.66 15.05
C SER A 303 -23.05 -8.84 15.97
N THR A 304 -23.99 -9.23 16.84
CA THR A 304 -23.84 -10.43 17.67
C THR A 304 -24.11 -11.68 16.84
N VAL A 305 -23.04 -12.32 16.39
CA VAL A 305 -23.10 -13.58 15.65
C VAL A 305 -23.18 -14.74 16.65
N THR A 306 -24.39 -15.17 17.00
CA THR A 306 -24.62 -16.24 17.99
C THR A 306 -24.87 -17.61 17.36
N GLY A 307 -25.39 -17.68 16.14
CA GLY A 307 -25.71 -18.93 15.45
C GLY A 307 -24.71 -19.34 14.36
N THR A 308 -24.59 -20.64 14.08
CA THR A 308 -23.76 -21.19 13.00
C THR A 308 -24.09 -20.59 11.64
N TRP A 309 -25.38 -20.41 11.32
CA TRP A 309 -25.81 -19.80 10.06
C TRP A 309 -25.46 -18.31 9.98
N SER A 310 -25.63 -17.57 11.08
CA SER A 310 -25.20 -16.18 11.16
C SER A 310 -23.68 -16.05 10.98
N PHE A 311 -22.92 -17.01 11.50
CA PHE A 311 -21.46 -17.07 11.35
C PHE A 311 -21.03 -17.37 9.91
N ILE A 312 -21.66 -18.35 9.27
CA ILE A 312 -21.43 -18.66 7.86
C ILE A 312 -21.79 -17.45 7.00
N ALA A 313 -22.95 -16.83 7.23
CA ALA A 313 -23.40 -15.65 6.49
C ALA A 313 -22.45 -14.46 6.69
N TYR A 314 -22.03 -14.19 7.93
CA TYR A 314 -21.06 -13.14 8.24
C TYR A 314 -19.75 -13.34 7.48
N THR A 315 -19.26 -14.58 7.45
CA THR A 315 -17.93 -14.83 6.88
C THR A 315 -17.96 -14.88 5.36
N ILE A 316 -18.98 -15.49 4.76
CA ILE A 316 -19.22 -15.40 3.31
C ILE A 316 -19.42 -13.93 2.91
N GLY A 317 -20.21 -13.16 3.66
CA GLY A 317 -20.42 -11.74 3.41
C GLY A 317 -19.12 -10.92 3.48
N SER A 318 -18.26 -11.21 4.44
CA SER A 318 -16.96 -10.55 4.59
C SER A 318 -15.97 -10.93 3.48
N LEU A 319 -15.97 -12.18 3.02
CA LEU A 319 -15.19 -12.62 1.86
C LEU A 319 -15.69 -11.99 0.55
N LEU A 320 -17.00 -11.87 0.38
CA LEU A 320 -17.60 -11.16 -0.75
C LEU A 320 -17.24 -9.68 -0.73
N LEU A 321 -17.33 -9.03 0.44
CA LEU A 321 -16.90 -7.64 0.60
C LEU A 321 -15.41 -7.47 0.28
N LYS A 322 -14.52 -8.35 0.80
CA LYS A 322 -13.09 -8.38 0.46
C LYS A 322 -12.89 -8.45 -1.05
N THR A 323 -13.64 -9.32 -1.74
CA THR A 323 -13.54 -9.50 -3.19
C THR A 323 -14.01 -8.26 -3.96
N ILE A 324 -15.16 -7.69 -3.58
CA ILE A 324 -15.71 -6.47 -4.20
C ILE A 324 -14.74 -5.29 -4.05
N VAL A 325 -14.23 -5.07 -2.84
CA VAL A 325 -13.29 -3.96 -2.56
C VAL A 325 -12.01 -4.12 -3.39
N LYS A 326 -11.48 -5.34 -3.51
CA LYS A 326 -10.30 -5.63 -4.35
C LYS A 326 -10.55 -5.39 -5.83
N GLU A 327 -11.72 -5.78 -6.35
CA GLU A 327 -12.03 -5.53 -7.76
C GLU A 327 -12.28 -4.05 -8.05
N ILE A 328 -12.93 -3.31 -7.14
CA ILE A 328 -13.05 -1.85 -7.24
C ILE A 328 -11.66 -1.19 -7.24
N ALA A 329 -10.77 -1.60 -6.34
CA ALA A 329 -9.38 -1.16 -6.29
C ALA A 329 -8.64 -1.41 -7.61
N LYS A 330 -8.80 -2.60 -8.18
CA LYS A 330 -8.22 -2.97 -9.48
C LYS A 330 -8.72 -2.06 -10.60
N VAL A 331 -10.04 -1.89 -10.71
CA VAL A 331 -10.66 -1.01 -11.72
C VAL A 331 -10.15 0.42 -11.56
N GLY A 332 -10.05 0.91 -10.31
CA GLY A 332 -9.50 2.23 -10.00
C GLY A 332 -8.06 2.40 -10.46
N ILE A 333 -7.17 1.47 -10.12
CA ILE A 333 -5.75 1.51 -10.49
C ILE A 333 -5.56 1.46 -12.01
N VAL A 334 -6.31 0.62 -12.70
CA VAL A 334 -6.26 0.51 -14.16
C VAL A 334 -6.80 1.78 -14.83
N LYS A 335 -7.94 2.31 -14.37
CA LYS A 335 -8.58 3.51 -14.93
C LYS A 335 -7.73 4.76 -14.72
N LEU A 336 -7.13 4.90 -13.54
CA LEU A 336 -6.24 6.02 -13.19
C LEU A 336 -4.80 5.83 -13.68
N ARG A 337 -4.49 4.69 -14.32
CA ARG A 337 -3.15 4.32 -14.80
C ARG A 337 -2.09 4.48 -13.71
N VAL A 338 -2.41 4.10 -12.48
CA VAL A 338 -1.46 4.15 -11.36
C VAL A 338 -0.38 3.11 -11.61
N ARG A 339 0.86 3.59 -11.78
CA ARG A 339 2.03 2.74 -12.10
C ARG A 339 2.90 2.44 -10.90
N ASP A 340 2.72 3.18 -9.82
CA ASP A 340 3.55 3.04 -8.65
C ASP A 340 3.10 1.84 -7.81
N PRO A 341 3.97 0.83 -7.59
CA PRO A 341 3.64 -0.35 -6.79
C PRO A 341 3.20 0.01 -5.38
N ARG A 342 3.75 1.08 -4.79
CA ARG A 342 3.47 1.48 -3.40
C ARG A 342 2.01 1.85 -3.21
N SER A 343 1.47 2.61 -4.15
CA SER A 343 0.06 2.98 -4.23
C SER A 343 -0.84 1.73 -4.30
N ILE A 344 -0.43 0.73 -5.09
CA ILE A 344 -1.14 -0.55 -5.23
C ILE A 344 -1.17 -1.26 -3.87
N PHE A 345 -0.04 -1.33 -3.15
CA PHE A 345 0.01 -1.94 -1.82
C PHE A 345 -0.89 -1.25 -0.80
N VAL A 346 -0.99 0.08 -0.81
CA VAL A 346 -1.87 0.81 0.10
C VAL A 346 -3.34 0.49 -0.21
N VAL A 347 -3.73 0.59 -1.49
CA VAL A 347 -5.12 0.45 -1.92
C VAL A 347 -5.63 -0.98 -1.73
N PHE A 348 -4.79 -1.99 -1.94
CA PHE A 348 -5.14 -3.40 -1.72
C PHE A 348 -4.93 -3.85 -0.27
N GLY A 349 -3.79 -3.49 0.32
CA GLY A 349 -3.35 -4.00 1.61
C GLY A 349 -4.18 -3.47 2.77
N LEU A 350 -4.46 -2.16 2.82
CA LEU A 350 -5.16 -1.57 3.96
C LEU A 350 -6.57 -2.14 4.14
N PRO A 351 -7.46 -2.16 3.12
CA PRO A 351 -8.79 -2.74 3.29
C PRO A 351 -8.76 -4.24 3.57
N THR A 352 -7.81 -4.96 2.96
CA THR A 352 -7.68 -6.42 3.17
C THR A 352 -7.29 -6.72 4.62
N VAL A 353 -6.29 -6.02 5.18
CA VAL A 353 -5.88 -6.17 6.59
C VAL A 353 -7.06 -5.91 7.52
N LEU A 354 -7.83 -4.84 7.27
CA LEU A 354 -8.97 -4.47 8.12
C LEU A 354 -10.05 -5.55 8.12
N ILE A 355 -10.51 -5.98 6.94
CA ILE A 355 -11.56 -7.00 6.81
C ILE A 355 -11.08 -8.33 7.41
N ASP A 356 -9.87 -8.78 7.07
CA ASP A 356 -9.33 -10.05 7.56
C ASP A 356 -9.12 -10.02 9.08
N THR A 357 -8.71 -8.89 9.65
CA THR A 357 -8.58 -8.75 11.11
C THR A 357 -9.92 -8.93 11.79
N GLN A 358 -10.98 -8.27 11.29
CA GLN A 358 -12.31 -8.40 11.86
C GLN A 358 -12.87 -9.82 11.73
N MET A 359 -12.70 -10.44 10.56
CA MET A 359 -13.06 -11.84 10.37
C MET A 359 -12.35 -12.72 11.40
N ARG A 360 -11.02 -12.59 11.54
CA ARG A 360 -10.24 -13.42 12.47
C ARG A 360 -10.62 -13.19 13.93
N ILE A 361 -10.88 -11.93 14.35
CA ILE A 361 -11.41 -11.63 15.69
C ILE A 361 -12.75 -12.36 15.90
N MET A 362 -13.66 -12.34 14.92
CA MET A 362 -14.95 -13.04 15.03
C MET A 362 -14.75 -14.58 15.09
N LEU A 363 -13.90 -15.15 14.25
CA LEU A 363 -13.59 -16.60 14.23
C LEU A 363 -13.03 -17.08 15.58
N GLN A 364 -12.14 -16.29 16.18
CA GLN A 364 -11.48 -16.62 17.44
C GLN A 364 -12.39 -16.39 18.66
N ARG A 365 -13.46 -15.59 18.53
CA ARG A 365 -14.50 -15.43 19.55
C ARG A 365 -15.42 -16.65 19.64
N THR A 366 -15.53 -17.46 18.58
CA THR A 366 -16.38 -18.64 18.56
C THR A 366 -15.78 -19.76 19.42
N GLN A 367 -16.61 -20.39 20.27
CA GLN A 367 -16.17 -21.46 21.18
C GLN A 367 -16.03 -22.84 20.49
N HIS A 368 -16.46 -22.97 19.24
CA HIS A 368 -16.44 -24.23 18.50
C HIS A 368 -15.14 -24.40 17.69
N THR A 369 -14.15 -25.09 18.28
CA THR A 369 -12.85 -25.36 17.63
C THR A 369 -12.99 -26.03 16.26
N ASN A 370 -13.93 -26.98 16.13
CA ASN A 370 -14.17 -27.69 14.87
C ASN A 370 -14.63 -26.72 13.76
N LEU A 371 -15.46 -25.73 14.10
CA LEU A 371 -15.93 -24.72 13.16
C LEU A 371 -14.78 -23.81 12.74
N THR A 372 -13.94 -23.38 13.69
CA THR A 372 -12.76 -22.55 13.41
C THR A 372 -11.72 -23.29 12.54
N MET A 373 -11.49 -24.58 12.79
CA MET A 373 -10.60 -25.40 11.97
C MET A 373 -11.15 -25.62 10.55
N LEU A 374 -12.42 -26.04 10.43
CA LEU A 374 -13.09 -26.20 9.15
C LEU A 374 -13.02 -24.93 8.33
N TRP A 375 -13.21 -23.78 8.99
CA TRP A 375 -13.18 -22.50 8.33
C TRP A 375 -11.78 -22.04 7.91
N THR A 376 -10.77 -22.34 8.73
CA THR A 376 -9.36 -22.12 8.37
C THR A 376 -9.00 -22.91 7.11
N MET A 377 -9.39 -24.18 7.04
CA MET A 377 -9.20 -25.01 5.84
C MET A 377 -10.01 -24.50 4.64
N GLY A 378 -11.26 -24.08 4.86
CA GLY A 378 -12.12 -23.51 3.83
C GLY A 378 -11.52 -22.25 3.21
N MET A 379 -11.03 -21.31 4.03
CA MET A 379 -10.36 -20.10 3.56
C MET A 379 -9.09 -20.43 2.76
N ALA A 380 -8.27 -21.36 3.24
CA ALA A 380 -7.09 -21.85 2.54
C ALA A 380 -7.42 -22.42 1.15
N CYS A 381 -8.45 -23.26 1.04
CA CYS A 381 -8.88 -23.84 -0.23
C CYS A 381 -9.40 -22.77 -1.22
N ILE A 382 -10.24 -21.85 -0.74
CA ILE A 382 -10.77 -20.74 -1.55
C ILE A 382 -9.64 -19.85 -2.04
N GLU A 383 -8.66 -19.58 -1.20
CA GLU A 383 -7.50 -18.79 -1.55
C GLU A 383 -6.67 -19.42 -2.67
N ILE A 384 -6.26 -20.69 -2.52
CA ILE A 384 -5.52 -21.40 -3.57
C ILE A 384 -6.30 -21.38 -4.88
N ALA A 385 -7.61 -21.68 -4.81
CA ALA A 385 -8.47 -21.70 -5.98
C ALA A 385 -8.55 -20.32 -6.67
N THR A 386 -8.69 -19.24 -5.90
CA THR A 386 -8.76 -17.87 -6.46
C THR A 386 -7.42 -17.42 -7.03
N ARG A 387 -6.29 -17.70 -6.38
CA ARG A 387 -4.94 -17.41 -6.89
C ARG A 387 -4.67 -18.18 -8.19
N ALA A 388 -4.95 -19.48 -8.22
CA ALA A 388 -4.82 -20.31 -9.41
C ALA A 388 -5.71 -19.81 -10.56
N THR A 389 -6.97 -19.47 -10.27
CA THR A 389 -7.94 -18.97 -11.26
C THR A 389 -7.49 -17.65 -11.87
N LYS A 390 -6.99 -16.71 -11.05
CA LYS A 390 -6.45 -15.43 -11.53
C LYS A 390 -5.23 -15.65 -12.42
N MET A 391 -4.32 -16.54 -12.01
CA MET A 391 -3.12 -16.83 -12.80
C MET A 391 -3.45 -17.46 -14.15
N MET A 392 -4.36 -18.43 -14.17
CA MET A 392 -4.84 -19.04 -15.42
C MET A 392 -5.52 -18.01 -16.33
N SER A 393 -6.34 -17.13 -15.76
CA SER A 393 -7.04 -16.08 -16.52
C SER A 393 -6.05 -15.10 -17.15
N MET A 394 -5.05 -14.63 -16.39
CA MET A 394 -4.00 -13.76 -16.90
C MET A 394 -3.19 -14.44 -18.01
N LYS A 395 -2.80 -15.71 -17.83
CA LYS A 395 -2.08 -16.48 -18.85
C LYS A 395 -2.88 -16.58 -20.14
N ARG A 396 -4.18 -16.90 -20.05
CA ARG A 396 -5.09 -16.91 -21.20
C ARG A 396 -5.18 -15.53 -21.87
N SER A 397 -5.24 -14.44 -21.10
CA SER A 397 -5.25 -13.08 -21.65
C SER A 397 -3.95 -12.73 -22.39
N ILE A 398 -2.79 -13.14 -21.86
CA ILE A 398 -1.49 -12.94 -22.51
C ILE A 398 -1.43 -13.74 -23.82
N GLN A 399 -1.78 -15.02 -23.79
CA GLN A 399 -1.78 -15.89 -24.97
C GLN A 399 -2.74 -15.40 -26.07
N ARG A 400 -3.93 -14.93 -25.70
CA ARG A 400 -4.89 -14.35 -26.66
C ARG A 400 -4.32 -13.11 -27.37
N ARG A 401 -3.65 -12.23 -26.63
CA ARG A 401 -3.03 -11.03 -27.20
C ARG A 401 -1.75 -11.33 -27.98
N GLU A 402 -0.98 -12.32 -27.55
CA GLU A 402 0.21 -12.80 -28.27
C GLU A 402 -0.20 -13.36 -29.64
N ARG A 403 -1.25 -14.19 -29.69
CA ARG A 403 -1.84 -14.67 -30.96
C ARG A 403 -2.37 -13.53 -31.83
N ALA A 404 -3.05 -12.54 -31.25
CA ALA A 404 -3.56 -11.40 -32.00
C ALA A 404 -2.45 -10.47 -32.53
N THR A 405 -1.30 -10.39 -31.85
CA THR A 405 -0.15 -9.58 -32.28
C THR A 405 0.68 -10.32 -33.33
N GLY A 406 0.81 -11.66 -33.21
CA GLY A 406 1.50 -12.50 -34.19
C GLY A 406 0.68 -12.80 -35.46
N ALA A 407 -0.66 -12.75 -35.40
CA ALA A 407 -1.51 -12.94 -36.59
C ALA A 407 -1.56 -11.70 -37.52
N GLY A 408 -0.99 -10.57 -37.10
CA GLY A 408 -0.90 -9.33 -37.90
C GLY A 408 0.33 -9.27 -38.82
N GLU A 409 1.17 -10.30 -38.82
CA GLU A 409 2.41 -10.40 -39.61
C GLU A 409 2.20 -11.00 -41.02
N ASN A 410 0.99 -10.90 -41.58
CA ASN A 410 0.78 -11.26 -42.98
C ASN A 410 1.31 -10.15 -43.90
N GLU A 411 2.25 -10.57 -44.75
CA GLU A 411 3.05 -9.77 -45.68
C GLU A 411 2.21 -8.94 -46.65
N GLN A 412 2.24 -7.61 -46.55
CA GLN A 412 2.15 -6.79 -47.77
C GLN A 412 2.67 -5.34 -47.75
N ASP A 413 3.29 -4.82 -46.68
CA ASP A 413 3.92 -3.48 -46.79
C ASP A 413 5.12 -3.26 -45.85
N ARG A 414 6.31 -3.69 -46.29
CA ARG A 414 7.47 -4.02 -45.44
C ARG A 414 8.07 -2.85 -44.63
N ASN A 415 7.93 -1.59 -45.03
CA ASN A 415 8.62 -0.46 -44.36
C ASN A 415 7.75 0.30 -43.35
N ALA A 416 6.46 0.53 -43.66
CA ALA A 416 5.52 1.11 -42.71
C ALA A 416 5.02 0.08 -41.69
N ALA A 417 4.84 -1.18 -42.11
CA ALA A 417 4.45 -2.27 -41.22
C ALA A 417 5.54 -2.61 -40.19
N GLN A 418 6.84 -2.44 -40.52
CA GLN A 418 7.92 -2.74 -39.59
C GLN A 418 7.99 -1.73 -38.42
N VAL A 419 7.77 -0.44 -38.66
CA VAL A 419 7.72 0.56 -37.57
C VAL A 419 6.44 0.38 -36.72
N TYR A 420 5.31 0.04 -37.36
CA TYR A 420 4.05 -0.25 -36.66
C TYR A 420 4.08 -1.56 -35.88
N SER A 421 4.72 -2.61 -36.40
CA SER A 421 4.87 -3.91 -35.72
C SER A 421 5.80 -3.79 -34.51
N VAL A 422 6.91 -3.06 -34.63
CA VAL A 422 7.83 -2.78 -33.52
C VAL A 422 7.14 -1.95 -32.43
N ARG A 423 6.34 -0.95 -32.80
CA ARG A 423 5.57 -0.15 -31.82
C ARG A 423 4.49 -0.99 -31.13
N THR A 424 3.81 -1.87 -31.85
CA THR A 424 2.76 -2.75 -31.32
C THR A 424 3.33 -3.84 -30.42
N ALA A 425 4.45 -4.45 -30.82
CA ALA A 425 5.21 -5.39 -30.00
C ALA A 425 5.74 -4.72 -28.72
N ASN A 426 6.31 -3.52 -28.82
CA ASN A 426 6.75 -2.75 -27.65
C ASN A 426 5.59 -2.40 -26.70
N ASN A 427 4.44 -2.00 -27.24
CA ASN A 427 3.23 -1.74 -26.45
C ASN A 427 2.72 -3.01 -25.76
N PHE A 428 2.73 -4.15 -26.46
CA PHE A 428 2.36 -5.45 -25.89
C PHE A 428 3.32 -5.87 -24.77
N HIS A 429 4.64 -5.78 -24.99
CA HIS A 429 5.64 -6.09 -23.97
C HIS A 429 5.50 -5.18 -22.75
N GLN A 430 5.26 -3.88 -22.95
CA GLN A 430 5.02 -2.95 -21.86
C GLN A 430 3.75 -3.29 -21.09
N TRP A 431 2.65 -3.58 -21.77
CA TRP A 431 1.40 -4.03 -21.15
C TRP A 431 1.57 -5.34 -20.38
N LYS A 432 2.27 -6.34 -20.96
CA LYS A 432 2.56 -7.62 -20.33
C LYS A 432 3.38 -7.42 -19.05
N ARG A 433 4.44 -6.60 -19.09
CA ARG A 433 5.23 -6.26 -17.91
C ARG A 433 4.40 -5.55 -16.83
N GLN A 434 3.51 -4.64 -17.23
CA GLN A 434 2.62 -3.95 -16.30
C GLN A 434 1.62 -4.90 -15.63
N MET A 435 0.98 -5.78 -16.41
CA MET A 435 0.03 -6.76 -15.88
C MET A 435 0.72 -7.73 -14.91
N LEU A 436 1.93 -8.21 -15.25
CA LEU A 436 2.71 -9.07 -14.38
C LEU A 436 3.12 -8.32 -13.10
N ALA A 437 3.66 -7.11 -13.19
CA ALA A 437 4.03 -6.32 -12.02
C ALA A 437 2.83 -6.06 -11.09
N PHE A 438 1.66 -5.78 -11.68
CA PHE A 438 0.41 -5.63 -10.94
C PHE A 438 0.01 -6.92 -10.22
N GLN A 439 0.01 -8.06 -10.90
CA GLN A 439 -0.33 -9.36 -10.31
C GLN A 439 0.62 -9.73 -9.17
N ILE A 440 1.91 -9.48 -9.34
CA ILE A 440 2.92 -9.73 -8.30
C ILE A 440 2.65 -8.82 -7.09
N ALA A 441 2.36 -7.53 -7.30
CA ALA A 441 2.02 -6.61 -6.22
C ALA A 441 0.71 -7.00 -5.51
N GLU A 442 -0.31 -7.41 -6.25
CA GLU A 442 -1.59 -7.90 -5.70
C GLU A 442 -1.39 -9.14 -4.84
N SER A 443 -0.68 -10.16 -5.35
CA SER A 443 -0.40 -11.41 -4.62
C SER A 443 0.40 -11.12 -3.35
N TYR A 444 1.49 -10.33 -3.45
CA TYR A 444 2.31 -9.99 -2.30
C TYR A 444 1.56 -9.14 -1.26
N ALA A 445 0.69 -8.22 -1.70
CA ALA A 445 -0.13 -7.40 -0.82
C ALA A 445 -1.15 -8.26 -0.06
N ASN A 446 -1.74 -9.24 -0.73
CA ASN A 446 -2.69 -10.17 -0.11
C ASN A 446 -2.01 -11.01 0.97
N MET A 447 -0.92 -11.71 0.61
CA MET A 447 -0.14 -12.52 1.56
C MET A 447 0.26 -11.69 2.79
N SER A 448 0.84 -10.51 2.55
CA SER A 448 1.27 -9.63 3.65
C SER A 448 0.09 -9.21 4.52
N ALA A 449 -1.07 -8.94 3.92
CA ALA A 449 -2.26 -8.55 4.66
C ALA A 449 -2.80 -9.67 5.56
N GLU A 450 -2.71 -10.93 5.15
CA GLU A 450 -3.11 -12.08 5.95
C GLU A 450 -2.26 -12.23 7.22
N TYR A 451 -0.93 -12.22 7.12
CA TYR A 451 -0.06 -12.28 8.31
C TYR A 451 -0.22 -11.08 9.24
N ILE A 452 -0.36 -9.88 8.66
CA ILE A 452 -0.60 -8.67 9.47
C ILE A 452 -1.94 -8.79 10.19
N ALA A 453 -2.99 -9.27 9.51
CA ALA A 453 -4.31 -9.48 10.10
C ALA A 453 -4.28 -10.52 11.22
N ILE A 454 -3.55 -11.63 11.06
CA ILE A 454 -3.31 -12.62 12.13
C ILE A 454 -2.65 -11.94 13.33
N GLY A 455 -1.56 -11.20 13.13
CA GLY A 455 -0.86 -10.50 14.20
C GLY A 455 -1.71 -9.44 14.91
N CYS A 456 -2.51 -8.69 14.15
CA CYS A 456 -3.40 -7.68 14.69
C CYS A 456 -4.54 -8.33 15.49
N SER A 457 -5.24 -9.33 14.92
CA SER A 457 -6.37 -9.97 15.60
C SER A 457 -5.94 -10.64 16.90
N THR A 458 -4.80 -11.36 16.88
CA THR A 458 -4.27 -12.07 18.05
C THR A 458 -3.84 -11.14 19.16
N SER A 459 -3.11 -10.06 18.84
CA SER A 459 -2.72 -9.08 19.86
C SER A 459 -3.94 -8.35 20.44
N ILE A 460 -4.92 -7.98 19.61
CA ILE A 460 -6.17 -7.34 20.06
C ILE A 460 -6.91 -8.27 21.03
N LEU A 461 -7.11 -9.54 20.66
CA LEU A 461 -7.76 -10.50 21.55
C LEU A 461 -6.94 -10.69 22.83
N TYR A 462 -5.63 -10.89 22.73
CA TYR A 462 -4.79 -11.13 23.90
C TYR A 462 -4.85 -9.99 24.92
N PHE A 463 -4.78 -8.73 24.48
CA PHE A 463 -4.78 -7.59 25.39
C PHE A 463 -6.18 -7.11 25.78
N TYR A 464 -7.20 -7.30 24.94
CA TYR A 464 -8.53 -6.70 25.16
C TYR A 464 -9.63 -7.71 25.53
N TRP A 465 -9.39 -9.02 25.50
CA TRP A 465 -10.40 -10.05 25.77
C TRP A 465 -11.07 -9.91 27.13
N ASP A 466 -10.30 -9.94 28.23
CA ASP A 466 -10.80 -9.80 29.61
C ASP A 466 -10.52 -8.41 30.20
N HIS A 467 -10.40 -7.40 29.33
CA HIS A 467 -10.03 -6.07 29.77
C HIS A 467 -11.25 -5.28 30.27
N PRO A 468 -11.22 -4.65 31.46
CA PRO A 468 -12.39 -4.02 32.08
C PRO A 468 -12.98 -2.84 31.29
N LYS A 469 -12.21 -2.29 30.34
CA LYS A 469 -12.59 -1.12 29.51
C LYS A 469 -12.91 -1.45 28.04
N TYR A 470 -12.79 -2.70 27.59
CA TYR A 470 -13.01 -3.09 26.19
C TYR A 470 -14.16 -4.11 26.06
N LYS A 471 -14.98 -3.98 25.02
CA LYS A 471 -16.14 -4.86 24.75
C LYS A 471 -15.79 -5.98 23.77
N LEU A 472 -14.92 -6.89 24.18
CA LEU A 472 -14.52 -8.04 23.35
C LEU A 472 -15.07 -9.37 23.86
N SER A 473 -15.06 -9.60 25.18
CA SER A 473 -15.63 -10.82 25.77
C SER A 473 -17.14 -10.88 25.53
N GLY A 474 -17.61 -12.02 25.01
CA GLY A 474 -19.04 -12.36 24.96
C GLY A 474 -19.57 -12.85 26.32
N ARG A 475 -18.79 -12.71 27.39
CA ARG A 475 -18.96 -13.40 28.66
C ARG A 475 -19.49 -12.42 29.69
N ARG A 476 -20.81 -12.31 29.81
CA ARG A 476 -21.44 -11.52 30.89
C ARG A 476 -21.45 -12.26 32.24
N ASP A 477 -21.37 -13.60 32.25
CA ASP A 477 -21.74 -14.36 33.47
C ASP A 477 -20.88 -15.61 33.82
N ALA A 478 -19.58 -15.68 33.50
CA ALA A 478 -18.76 -16.81 33.97
C ALA A 478 -17.37 -16.40 34.47
N ALA A 479 -17.07 -16.85 35.70
CA ALA A 479 -15.92 -16.59 36.56
C ALA A 479 -14.57 -16.30 35.86
N PRO A 480 -13.70 -15.46 36.48
CA PRO A 480 -12.42 -15.04 35.94
C PRO A 480 -11.48 -16.25 35.89
N SER A 481 -11.30 -16.82 34.71
CA SER A 481 -10.43 -17.98 34.51
C SER A 481 -9.54 -17.76 33.29
N SER A 482 -8.28 -17.42 33.60
CA SER A 482 -7.08 -17.42 32.74
C SER A 482 -7.06 -16.57 31.47
N PRO A 483 -5.93 -15.88 31.17
CA PRO A 483 -5.74 -15.18 29.90
C PRO A 483 -5.72 -16.21 28.75
N LEU A 484 -6.60 -16.04 27.77
CA LEU A 484 -6.79 -16.91 26.58
C LEU A 484 -6.76 -18.42 26.90
N PRO A 485 -7.90 -19.13 26.85
CA PRO A 485 -7.88 -20.58 27.06
C PRO A 485 -6.85 -21.25 26.14
N GLY A 486 -5.96 -22.11 26.66
CA GLY A 486 -4.80 -22.65 25.93
C GLY A 486 -5.12 -23.31 24.59
N TYR A 487 -6.38 -23.73 24.37
CA TYR A 487 -6.88 -24.24 23.09
C TYR A 487 -6.99 -23.19 21.97
N GLN A 488 -7.11 -21.90 22.29
CA GLN A 488 -7.09 -20.82 21.29
C GLN A 488 -5.67 -20.61 20.74
N MET A 489 -4.64 -20.84 21.55
CA MET A 489 -3.24 -20.75 21.12
C MET A 489 -2.87 -21.89 20.17
N SER A 490 -3.34 -23.12 20.40
CA SER A 490 -3.10 -24.24 19.48
C SER A 490 -3.78 -24.02 18.13
N THR A 491 -5.02 -23.51 18.13
CA THR A 491 -5.75 -23.16 16.90
C THR A 491 -5.03 -22.06 16.13
N LEU A 492 -4.44 -21.08 16.81
CA LEU A 492 -3.65 -20.02 16.18
C LEU A 492 -2.37 -20.57 15.51
N VAL A 493 -1.64 -21.44 16.19
CA VAL A 493 -0.44 -22.07 15.61
C VAL A 493 -0.79 -22.83 14.34
N ILE A 494 -1.89 -23.59 14.36
CA ILE A 494 -2.39 -24.29 13.18
C ILE A 494 -2.75 -23.30 12.07
N GLN A 495 -3.44 -22.20 12.37
CA GLN A 495 -3.76 -21.16 11.38
C GLN A 495 -2.50 -20.60 10.71
N ILE A 496 -1.46 -20.27 11.49
CA ILE A 496 -0.20 -19.75 10.96
C ILE A 496 0.49 -20.78 10.07
N VAL A 497 0.57 -22.04 10.52
CA VAL A 497 1.23 -23.11 9.74
C VAL A 497 0.49 -23.37 8.43
N VAL A 498 -0.83 -23.44 8.46
CA VAL A 498 -1.66 -23.65 7.28
C VAL A 498 -1.49 -22.50 6.29
N GLU A 499 -1.52 -21.26 6.78
CA GLU A 499 -1.29 -20.07 5.95
C GLU A 499 0.08 -20.09 5.27
N ILE A 500 1.14 -20.41 6.02
CA ILE A 500 2.52 -20.54 5.48
C ILE A 500 2.57 -21.60 4.38
N CYS A 501 1.96 -22.77 4.61
CA CYS A 501 1.93 -23.85 3.64
C CYS A 501 1.18 -23.46 2.35
N VAL A 502 0.02 -22.83 2.52
CA VAL A 502 -0.86 -22.38 1.42
C VAL A 502 -0.18 -21.29 0.58
N ASP A 503 0.43 -20.31 1.24
CA ASP A 503 1.17 -19.23 0.58
C ASP A 503 2.41 -19.74 -0.14
N TYR A 504 3.12 -20.68 0.47
CA TYR A 504 4.28 -21.31 -0.15
C TYR A 504 3.86 -22.06 -1.42
N ALA A 505 2.85 -22.92 -1.34
CA ALA A 505 2.33 -23.65 -2.49
C ALA A 505 1.83 -22.70 -3.59
N SER A 506 1.13 -21.63 -3.20
CA SER A 506 0.65 -20.60 -4.14
C SER A 506 1.82 -19.87 -4.81
N CYS A 507 2.86 -19.49 -4.07
CA CYS A 507 4.08 -18.87 -4.62
C CYS A 507 4.78 -19.80 -5.61
N VAL A 508 4.89 -21.09 -5.30
CA VAL A 508 5.47 -22.09 -6.21
C VAL A 508 4.68 -22.16 -7.51
N LEU A 509 3.35 -22.24 -7.44
CA LEU A 509 2.48 -22.23 -8.62
C LEU A 509 2.64 -20.93 -9.44
N GLU A 510 2.71 -19.78 -8.78
CA GLU A 510 2.85 -18.47 -9.40
C GLU A 510 4.20 -18.30 -10.12
N ILE A 511 5.30 -18.71 -9.48
CA ILE A 511 6.66 -18.65 -10.05
C ILE A 511 6.81 -19.67 -11.18
N ALA A 512 6.26 -20.88 -11.03
CA ALA A 512 6.25 -21.89 -12.09
C ALA A 512 5.54 -21.39 -13.37
N GLN A 513 4.55 -20.49 -13.22
CA GLN A 513 3.85 -19.86 -14.33
C GLN A 513 4.51 -18.56 -14.84
N GLY A 514 5.70 -18.22 -14.32
CA GLY A 514 6.54 -17.13 -14.83
C GLY A 514 6.46 -15.81 -14.06
N LEU A 515 5.87 -15.76 -12.86
CA LEU A 515 5.91 -14.57 -12.02
C LEU A 515 7.28 -14.42 -11.35
N GLN A 516 7.88 -13.22 -11.47
CA GLN A 516 9.20 -12.92 -10.93
C GLN A 516 9.10 -11.96 -9.74
N PHE A 517 9.00 -12.50 -8.53
CA PHE A 517 8.93 -11.71 -7.29
C PHE A 517 10.18 -10.89 -6.96
N GLN A 518 11.28 -11.08 -7.69
CA GLN A 518 12.54 -10.36 -7.44
C GLN A 518 12.39 -8.84 -7.52
N GLU A 519 11.51 -8.32 -8.38
CA GLU A 519 11.26 -6.88 -8.50
C GLU A 519 10.69 -6.27 -7.21
N ILE A 520 9.85 -7.00 -6.48
CA ILE A 520 9.27 -6.52 -5.21
C ILE A 520 10.35 -6.39 -4.13
N ARG A 521 11.39 -7.23 -4.17
CA ARG A 521 12.47 -7.21 -3.17
C ARG A 521 13.20 -5.87 -3.12
N LYS A 522 13.21 -5.11 -4.22
CA LYS A 522 13.77 -3.74 -4.28
C LYS A 522 13.04 -2.78 -3.33
N TYR A 523 11.78 -3.05 -3.01
CA TYR A 523 10.93 -2.22 -2.15
C TYR A 523 10.86 -2.72 -0.69
N ARG A 524 11.68 -3.69 -0.29
CA ARG A 524 11.60 -4.35 1.04
C ARG A 524 11.45 -3.38 2.21
N ARG A 525 12.34 -2.39 2.31
CA ARG A 525 12.35 -1.41 3.43
C ARG A 525 11.09 -0.55 3.44
N PHE A 526 10.67 -0.11 2.26
CA PHE A 526 9.45 0.67 2.09
C PHE A 526 8.22 -0.13 2.49
N LEU A 527 8.12 -1.39 2.02
CA LEU A 527 6.99 -2.26 2.32
C LEU A 527 6.90 -2.57 3.82
N GLY A 528 8.02 -2.82 4.49
CA GLY A 528 8.04 -3.00 5.94
C GLY A 528 7.43 -1.81 6.70
N LEU A 529 7.81 -0.59 6.34
CA LEU A 529 7.26 0.63 6.97
C LEU A 529 5.79 0.87 6.62
N LEU A 530 5.40 0.57 5.38
CA LEU A 530 4.01 0.63 4.96
C LEU A 530 3.16 -0.37 5.75
N PHE A 531 3.64 -1.59 5.95
CA PHE A 531 2.96 -2.60 6.74
C PHE A 531 2.80 -2.20 8.20
N VAL A 532 3.86 -1.64 8.82
CA VAL A 532 3.77 -1.06 10.17
C VAL A 532 2.70 0.03 10.22
N SER A 533 2.65 0.92 9.22
CA SER A 533 1.64 1.98 9.14
C SER A 533 0.22 1.42 9.02
N ILE A 534 0.01 0.44 8.14
CA ILE A 534 -1.30 -0.21 7.94
C ILE A 534 -1.76 -0.92 9.22
N ALA A 535 -0.87 -1.69 9.86
CA ALA A 535 -1.19 -2.38 11.09
C ALA A 535 -1.47 -1.43 12.24
N THR A 536 -0.73 -0.32 12.31
CA THR A 536 -0.99 0.74 13.29
C THR A 536 -2.38 1.33 13.11
N ILE A 537 -2.75 1.71 11.88
CA ILE A 537 -4.09 2.25 11.59
C ILE A 537 -5.16 1.23 12.00
N ASN A 538 -4.96 -0.06 11.66
CA ASN A 538 -5.89 -1.12 12.01
C ASN A 538 -6.05 -1.28 13.54
N VAL A 539 -4.94 -1.35 14.27
CA VAL A 539 -4.93 -1.40 15.74
C VAL A 539 -5.63 -0.19 16.34
N GLN A 540 -5.40 1.00 15.79
CA GLN A 540 -6.00 2.23 16.30
C GLN A 540 -7.50 2.24 16.10
N ILE A 541 -7.97 1.89 14.91
CA ILE A 541 -9.41 1.77 14.66
C ILE A 541 -9.99 0.77 15.65
N CYS A 542 -9.42 -0.43 15.78
CA CYS A 542 -9.92 -1.46 16.70
C CYS A 542 -9.94 -1.00 18.16
N THR A 543 -8.83 -0.42 18.64
CA THR A 543 -8.69 0.08 20.02
C THR A 543 -9.76 1.11 20.35
N THR A 544 -9.97 2.07 19.45
CA THR A 544 -10.94 3.14 19.65
C THR A 544 -12.38 2.67 19.50
N THR A 545 -12.66 1.73 18.57
CA THR A 545 -14.02 1.22 18.36
C THR A 545 -14.47 0.22 19.41
N TYR A 546 -13.57 -0.61 19.95
CA TYR A 546 -13.92 -1.60 20.99
C TYR A 546 -13.99 -1.01 22.39
N PHE A 547 -13.52 0.23 22.59
CA PHE A 547 -13.61 0.91 23.88
C PHE A 547 -15.07 1.06 24.33
N GLN A 548 -15.29 0.79 25.63
CA GLN A 548 -16.55 1.03 26.32
C GLN A 548 -16.51 2.43 26.94
N ALA A 549 -17.19 3.39 26.32
CA ALA A 549 -17.31 4.76 26.83
C ALA A 549 -18.11 4.79 28.14
#